data_AF-A0A9D5VJ82-F1
#
_entry.id   AF-A0A9D5VJ82-F1
#
_cell.length_a   1.000
_cell.length_b   1.000
_cell.length_c   1.000
_cell.angle_alpha   90.00
_cell.angle_beta   90.00
_cell.angle_gamma   90.00
#
_symmetry.space_group_name_H-M   'P 1'
#
loop_
_entity.id
_entity.type
_entity.pdbx_description
1 polymer ?
#
loop_
_entity_poly.entity_id
_entity_poly.type
_entity_poly.pdbx_seq_one_letter_code
_entity_poly.pdbx_strand_id
1 'polypeptide(L)'
;MNKAIEEAFNYLDEKIEDKHECVSGSFMKAELLLALNHQAEAIAVVEALAKKIDRKIAYYEASRFLFWRGLYDHSLLFINLALEDYKGDEMCLKHREDLLQHLEGRSC
;
A
#
# COMPACT_ATOMS: atom_id res chain seq x y z
N MET A 1 -1.14 19.67 -15.81
CA MET A 1 -1.06 19.25 -14.40
C MET A 1 -1.11 20.52 -13.54
N ASN A 2 -1.80 20.51 -12.40
CA ASN A 2 -1.93 21.70 -11.54
C ASN A 2 -0.58 21.93 -10.82
N LYS A 3 -0.07 23.16 -10.79
CA LYS A 3 1.21 23.51 -10.16
C LYS A 3 1.31 23.06 -8.69
N ALA A 4 0.20 23.11 -7.95
CA ALA A 4 0.16 22.64 -6.56
C ALA A 4 0.35 21.12 -6.43
N ILE A 5 -0.09 20.35 -7.43
CA ILE A 5 0.10 18.90 -7.48
C ILE A 5 1.56 18.56 -7.77
N GLU A 6 2.19 19.29 -8.70
CA GLU A 6 3.64 19.16 -8.98
C GLU A 6 4.48 19.47 -7.75
N GLU A 7 4.19 20.58 -7.06
CA GLU A 7 4.88 20.95 -5.81
C GLU A 7 4.68 19.89 -4.71
N ALA A 8 3.48 19.33 -4.60
CA ALA A 8 3.21 18.24 -3.65
C ALA A 8 3.98 16.95 -3.99
N PHE A 9 4.05 16.57 -5.27
CA PHE A 9 4.83 15.40 -5.68
C PHE A 9 6.32 15.59 -5.41
N ASN A 10 6.89 16.75 -5.74
CA ASN A 10 8.30 17.04 -5.48
C ASN A 10 8.62 16.99 -3.98
N TYR A 11 7.77 17.60 -3.15
CA TYR A 11 7.93 17.54 -1.69
C TYR A 11 7.88 16.09 -1.17
N LEU A 12 6.96 15.28 -1.67
CA LEU A 12 6.83 13.88 -1.27
C LEU A 12 8.01 13.04 -1.75
N ASP A 13 8.53 13.30 -2.95
CA ASP A 13 9.71 12.62 -3.47
C ASP A 13 10.96 12.92 -2.62
N GLU A 14 11.18 14.18 -2.24
CA GLU A 14 12.24 14.58 -1.30
C GLU A 14 12.09 13.86 0.06
N LYS A 15 10.86 13.75 0.56
CA LYS A 15 10.53 13.08 1.82
C LYS A 15 10.70 11.57 1.77
N ILE A 16 10.46 10.96 0.61
CA ILE A 16 10.65 9.52 0.40
C ILE A 16 12.14 9.14 0.36
N GLU A 17 13.00 10.06 -0.06
CA GLU A 17 14.46 9.89 -0.02
C GLU A 17 15.03 9.95 1.41
N ASP A 18 14.33 10.62 2.33
CA ASP A 18 14.65 10.55 3.76
C ASP A 18 14.22 9.19 4.35
N LYS A 19 15.21 8.42 4.83
CA LYS A 19 14.99 7.09 5.42
C LYS A 19 14.02 7.10 6.60
N HIS A 20 13.86 8.21 7.31
CA HIS A 20 12.95 8.31 8.45
C HIS A 20 11.51 8.62 8.05
N GLU A 21 11.28 9.23 6.89
CA GLU A 21 9.95 9.65 6.42
C GLU A 21 9.45 8.85 5.21
N CYS A 22 10.24 7.88 4.75
CA CYS A 22 9.96 7.07 3.57
C CYS A 22 8.57 6.40 3.57
N VAL A 23 8.11 5.91 4.73
CA VAL A 23 6.82 5.20 4.85
C VAL A 23 5.63 6.15 4.70
N SER A 24 5.59 7.22 5.50
CA SER A 24 4.49 8.19 5.48
C SER A 24 4.44 8.95 4.16
N GLY A 25 5.59 9.40 3.63
CA GLY A 25 5.68 10.09 2.35
C GLY A 25 5.19 9.23 1.18
N SER A 26 5.54 7.93 1.17
CA SER A 26 5.09 7.00 0.13
C SER A 26 3.58 6.77 0.15
N PHE A 27 2.98 6.59 1.34
CA PHE A 27 1.53 6.43 1.43
C PHE A 27 0.78 7.72 1.05
N MET A 28 1.25 8.88 1.48
CA MET A 28 0.67 10.17 1.07
C MET A 28 0.75 10.37 -0.45
N LYS A 29 1.88 9.99 -1.07
CA LYS A 29 2.03 10.01 -2.54
C LYS A 29 1.05 9.06 -3.22
N ALA A 30 0.91 7.84 -2.71
CA ALA A 30 -0.06 6.89 -3.23
C ALA A 30 -1.51 7.39 -3.08
N GLU A 31 -1.87 8.03 -1.97
CA GLU A 31 -3.20 8.63 -1.78
C GLU A 31 -3.48 9.74 -2.78
N LEU A 32 -2.52 10.64 -3.00
CA LEU A 32 -2.65 11.71 -3.97
C LEU A 32 -2.84 11.15 -5.39
N LEU A 33 -2.07 10.13 -5.76
CA LEU A 33 -2.21 9.43 -7.04
C LEU A 33 -3.59 8.79 -7.20
N LEU A 34 -4.11 8.14 -6.16
CA LEU A 34 -5.47 7.58 -6.19
C LEU A 34 -6.54 8.68 -6.35
N ALA A 35 -6.40 9.80 -5.65
CA ALA A 35 -7.32 10.94 -5.78
C ALA A 35 -7.32 11.55 -7.19
N LEU A 36 -6.21 11.38 -7.94
CA LEU A 36 -6.06 11.81 -9.32
C LEU A 36 -6.42 10.71 -10.34
N ASN A 37 -6.98 9.58 -9.90
CA ASN A 37 -7.26 8.38 -10.72
C ASN A 37 -6.00 7.73 -11.35
N HIS A 38 -4.81 7.97 -10.79
CA HIS A 38 -3.55 7.34 -11.20
C HIS A 38 -3.30 6.06 -10.39
N GLN A 39 -4.21 5.09 -10.48
CA GLN A 39 -4.17 3.88 -9.64
C GLN A 39 -2.89 3.05 -9.84
N ALA A 40 -2.43 2.88 -11.08
CA ALA A 40 -1.23 2.08 -11.37
C ALA A 40 0.04 2.69 -10.73
N GLU A 41 0.17 4.01 -10.80
CA GLU A 41 1.29 4.73 -10.18
C GLU A 41 1.22 4.64 -8.64
N ALA A 42 0.03 4.74 -8.05
CA ALA A 42 -0.15 4.59 -6.61
C ALA A 42 0.31 3.22 -6.11
N ILE A 43 -0.05 2.15 -6.84
CA ILE A 43 0.39 0.78 -6.54
C ILE A 43 1.91 0.67 -6.65
N ALA A 44 2.51 1.23 -7.71
CA ALA A 44 3.96 1.20 -7.90
C ALA A 44 4.73 1.87 -6.75
N VAL A 45 4.22 2.98 -6.20
CA VAL A 45 4.82 3.64 -5.03
C VAL A 45 4.78 2.72 -3.80
N VAL A 46 3.65 2.06 -3.55
CA VAL A 46 3.48 1.13 -2.42
C VAL A 46 4.37 -0.12 -2.58
N GLU A 47 4.47 -0.67 -3.79
CA GLU A 47 5.39 -1.77 -4.10
C GLU A 47 6.86 -1.38 -3.89
N ALA A 48 7.24 -0.18 -4.31
CA ALA A 48 8.60 0.33 -4.16
C ALA A 48 8.95 0.53 -2.68
N LEU A 49 8.03 1.07 -1.88
CA LEU A 49 8.20 1.17 -0.43
C LEU A 49 8.43 -0.21 0.18
N ALA A 50 7.64 -1.21 -0.23
CA ALA A 50 7.71 -2.53 0.35
C ALA A 50 9.03 -3.29 0.12
N LYS A 51 9.83 -2.84 -0.86
CA LYS A 51 11.17 -3.36 -1.14
C LYS A 51 12.28 -2.67 -0.33
N LYS A 52 12.00 -1.52 0.31
CA LYS A 52 13.02 -0.67 0.97
C LYS A 52 13.14 -0.89 2.49
N ILE A 53 12.08 -1.32 3.16
CA ILE A 53 12.03 -1.48 4.62
C ILE A 53 11.89 -2.96 5.02
N ASP A 54 11.70 -3.25 6.31
CA ASP A 54 11.33 -4.60 6.76
C ASP A 54 10.13 -5.08 5.94
N ARG A 55 10.39 -6.12 5.15
CA ARG A 55 9.51 -6.58 4.09
C ARG A 55 8.15 -7.03 4.64
N LYS A 56 8.10 -7.62 5.85
CA LYS A 56 6.83 -8.03 6.48
C LYS A 56 5.95 -6.83 6.74
N ILE A 57 6.49 -5.89 7.50
CA ILE A 57 5.75 -4.72 8.00
C ILE A 57 5.27 -3.91 6.80
N ALA A 58 6.13 -3.78 5.79
CA ALA A 58 5.80 -3.05 4.59
C ALA A 58 4.65 -3.69 3.80
N TYR A 59 4.71 -5.01 3.55
CA TYR A 59 3.65 -5.70 2.83
C TYR A 59 2.33 -5.73 3.61
N TYR A 60 2.38 -5.85 4.94
CA TYR A 60 1.20 -5.75 5.79
C TYR A 60 0.55 -4.35 5.73
N GLU A 61 1.32 -3.28 5.92
CA GLU A 61 0.78 -1.92 5.86
C GLU A 61 0.30 -1.53 4.46
N ALA A 62 1.01 -1.98 3.41
CA ALA A 62 0.57 -1.86 2.03
C ALA A 62 -0.77 -2.56 1.79
N SER A 63 -0.93 -3.79 2.26
CA SER A 63 -2.19 -4.52 2.18
C SER A 63 -3.33 -3.74 2.84
N ARG A 64 -3.12 -3.24 4.06
CA ARG A 64 -4.13 -2.45 4.79
C ARG A 64 -4.51 -1.20 4.02
N PHE A 65 -3.52 -0.44 3.57
CA PHE A 65 -3.73 0.77 2.77
C PHE A 65 -4.64 0.48 1.57
N LEU A 66 -4.31 -0.55 0.79
CA LEU A 66 -5.07 -0.94 -0.40
C LEU A 66 -6.48 -1.43 -0.06
N PHE A 67 -6.66 -2.15 1.05
CA PHE A 67 -7.97 -2.59 1.54
C PHE A 67 -8.89 -1.38 1.84
N TRP A 68 -8.39 -0.40 2.58
CA TRP A 68 -9.13 0.83 2.91
C TRP A 68 -9.51 1.65 1.68
N ARG A 69 -8.73 1.54 0.60
CA ARG A 69 -8.97 2.20 -0.69
C ARG A 69 -9.84 1.36 -1.64
N GLY A 70 -10.29 0.19 -1.23
CA GLY A 70 -11.14 -0.69 -2.03
C GLY A 70 -10.41 -1.48 -3.11
N LEU A 71 -9.08 -1.49 -3.09
CA LEU A 71 -8.23 -2.21 -4.04
C LEU A 71 -7.96 -3.63 -3.54
N TYR A 72 -9.02 -4.43 -3.39
CA TYR A 72 -8.98 -5.71 -2.68
C TYR A 72 -8.08 -6.76 -3.31
N ASP A 73 -8.05 -6.88 -4.65
CA ASP A 73 -7.17 -7.85 -5.32
C ASP A 73 -5.69 -7.56 -5.04
N HIS A 74 -5.31 -6.28 -5.07
CA HIS A 74 -3.95 -5.86 -4.76
C HIS A 74 -3.66 -6.01 -3.27
N SER A 75 -4.62 -5.69 -2.40
CA SER A 75 -4.48 -5.94 -0.97
C SER A 75 -4.23 -7.43 -0.67
N LEU A 76 -5.00 -8.33 -1.30
CA LEU A 76 -4.80 -9.79 -1.19
C LEU A 76 -3.42 -10.24 -1.67
N LEU A 77 -2.93 -9.68 -2.78
CA LEU A 77 -1.59 -9.96 -3.28
C LEU A 77 -0.53 -9.61 -2.22
N PHE A 78 -0.61 -8.42 -1.66
CA PHE A 78 0.37 -7.93 -0.69
C PHE A 78 0.35 -8.70 0.63
N ILE A 79 -0.82 -9.05 1.17
CA ILE A 79 -0.87 -9.86 2.40
C ILE A 79 -0.33 -11.28 2.17
N ASN A 80 -0.50 -11.84 0.98
CA ASN A 80 0.10 -13.12 0.63
C ASN A 80 1.63 -13.02 0.53
N LEU A 81 2.17 -11.95 -0.07
CA LEU A 81 3.61 -11.68 -0.08
C LEU A 81 4.18 -11.53 1.34
N ALA A 82 3.46 -10.87 2.26
CA ALA A 82 3.86 -10.81 3.67
C ALA A 82 3.95 -12.21 4.31
N LEU A 83 3.02 -13.10 3.97
CA LEU A 83 2.93 -14.46 4.51
C LEU A 83 3.89 -15.45 3.84
N GLU A 84 4.45 -15.16 2.66
CA GLU A 84 5.48 -15.99 2.02
C GLU A 84 6.74 -16.08 2.89
N ASP A 85 7.20 -14.94 3.38
CA ASP A 85 8.39 -14.81 4.22
C ASP A 85 8.09 -15.05 5.71
N TYR A 86 6.84 -14.85 6.15
CA TYR A 86 6.42 -14.93 7.57
C TYR A 86 5.21 -15.83 7.76
N LYS A 87 5.36 -17.09 7.33
CA LYS A 87 4.32 -18.13 7.44
C LYS A 87 3.89 -18.27 8.90
N GLY A 88 2.60 -18.06 9.16
CA GLY A 88 2.02 -18.21 10.50
C GLY A 88 1.92 -16.92 11.31
N ASP A 89 2.29 -15.77 10.77
CA ASP A 89 2.05 -14.48 11.44
C ASP A 89 0.54 -14.25 11.63
N GLU A 90 0.08 -14.30 12.87
CA GLU A 90 -1.34 -14.26 13.23
C GLU A 90 -2.02 -12.98 12.72
N MET A 91 -1.31 -11.84 12.75
CA MET A 91 -1.83 -10.57 12.29
C MET A 91 -2.06 -10.57 10.78
N CYS A 92 -1.10 -11.08 10.02
CA CYS A 92 -1.23 -11.20 8.57
C CYS A 92 -2.31 -12.22 8.17
N LEU A 93 -2.37 -13.36 8.87
CA LEU A 93 -3.40 -14.39 8.65
C LEU A 93 -4.80 -13.85 8.89
N LYS A 94 -5.00 -13.15 10.01
CA LYS A 94 -6.29 -12.53 10.34
C LYS A 94 -6.69 -11.49 9.30
N HIS A 95 -5.78 -10.60 8.91
CA HIS A 95 -6.08 -9.59 7.89
C HIS A 95 -6.46 -10.24 6.54
N ARG A 96 -5.77 -11.31 6.14
CA ARG A 96 -6.13 -12.07 4.94
C ARG A 96 -7.51 -12.72 5.07
N GLU A 97 -7.83 -13.31 6.21
CA GLU A 97 -9.16 -13.89 6.48
C GLU A 97 -10.27 -12.85 6.38
N ASP A 98 -10.12 -11.70 7.04
CA ASP A 98 -11.07 -10.58 6.98
C ASP A 98 -11.30 -10.12 5.53
N LEU A 99 -10.22 -10.08 4.74
CA LEU A 99 -10.27 -9.67 3.33
C LEU A 99 -10.98 -10.70 2.44
N LEU A 100 -10.73 -12.00 2.65
CA LEU A 100 -11.41 -13.07 1.93
C LEU A 100 -12.90 -13.11 2.26
N GLN A 101 -13.28 -12.99 3.54
CA GLN A 101 -14.69 -12.90 3.95
C GLN A 101 -15.40 -11.71 3.30
N HIS A 102 -14.72 -10.56 3.22
CA HIS A 102 -15.26 -9.37 2.56
C HIS A 102 -15.45 -9.56 1.05
N LEU A 103 -14.55 -10.29 0.38
CA LEU A 103 -14.67 -10.61 -1.05
C LEU A 103 -15.79 -11.64 -1.31
N GLU A 104 -15.89 -12.67 -0.48
CA GLU A 104 -16.95 -13.69 -0.56
C GLU A 104 -18.34 -13.06 -0.36
N GLY A 105 -18.48 -12.16 0.63
CA GLY A 105 -19.73 -11.46 0.91
C GLY A 105 -20.18 -10.47 -0.19
N ARG A 106 -19.32 -10.13 -1.14
CA ARG A 106 -19.63 -9.25 -2.28
C ARG A 106 -20.10 -10.00 -3.53
N SER A 107 -20.10 -11.33 -3.52
CA SER A 107 -20.40 -12.17 -4.69
C SER A 107 -21.91 -12.35 -4.96
N CYS A 108 -22.76 -11.39 -4.57
CA CYS A 108 -24.22 -11.46 -4.67
C CYS A 108 -24.80 -10.37 -5.56
#